data_AF-A0A1X0ZZ39-F1
#
_entry.id   AF-A0A1X0ZZ39-F1
#
_cell.length_a   1.000
_cell.length_b   1.000
_cell.length_c   1.000
_cell.angle_alpha   90.00
_cell.angle_beta   90.00
_cell.angle_gamma   90.00
#
_symmetry.space_group_name_H-M   'P 1'
#
loop_
_entity.id
_entity.type
_entity.pdbx_description
1 polymer ?
#
loop_
_entity_poly.entity_id
_entity_poly.type
_entity_poly.pdbx_seq_one_letter_code
_entity_poly.pdbx_strand_id
1 'polypeptide(L)'
;MRKLLLAAGLCVASAAHADERDVWMFAQWAGDHQTRPFREMLVDARLYGVVPIHQLLRSASDWRQCSASPFAVPPPANWAAVRSTLALINALDDQGILRQFEVVSAYREPRLNACAGGAANSAHTRAFAVDILLPAWADPNPLCRFWQQHGQTWNMGLGRYPSGRIHVDTAGYRTWGGDGSAGSSFCIKPK
;
A
#
# COMPACT_ATOMS: atom_id res chain seq x y z
N MET A 1 49.46 1.50 -26.62
CA MET A 1 48.07 1.75 -27.07
C MET A 1 47.12 0.90 -26.23
N ARG A 2 46.50 1.48 -25.20
CA ARG A 2 45.46 0.81 -24.39
C ARG A 2 44.10 1.26 -24.91
N LYS A 3 43.34 0.34 -25.51
CA LYS A 3 41.96 0.58 -25.93
C LYS A 3 41.07 0.64 -24.69
N LEU A 4 40.51 1.81 -24.37
CA LEU A 4 39.38 1.91 -23.45
C LEU A 4 38.13 1.43 -24.19
N LEU A 5 37.52 0.35 -23.72
CA LEU A 5 36.17 -0.04 -24.08
C LEU A 5 35.20 0.69 -23.15
N LEU A 6 34.47 1.68 -23.66
CA LEU A 6 33.29 2.23 -22.98
C LEU A 6 32.18 1.19 -23.08
N ALA A 7 31.82 0.57 -21.95
CA ALA A 7 30.58 -0.16 -21.83
C ALA A 7 29.44 0.84 -21.68
N ALA A 8 28.65 1.05 -22.74
CA ALA A 8 27.40 1.78 -22.66
C ALA A 8 26.39 0.92 -21.89
N GLY A 9 26.15 1.26 -20.62
CA GLY A 9 25.08 0.65 -19.83
C GLY A 9 23.73 1.08 -20.41
N LEU A 10 22.99 0.15 -21.01
CA LEU A 10 21.58 0.36 -21.29
C LEU A 10 20.84 0.48 -19.95
N CYS A 11 20.45 1.69 -19.57
CA CYS A 11 19.38 1.88 -18.60
C CYS A 11 18.07 1.44 -19.26
N VAL A 12 17.66 0.19 -19.01
CA VAL A 12 16.29 -0.22 -19.28
C VAL A 12 15.41 0.51 -18.27
N ALA A 13 14.80 1.60 -18.70
CA ALA A 13 13.71 2.21 -17.97
C ALA A 13 12.58 1.18 -17.94
N SER A 14 12.38 0.54 -16.78
CA SER A 14 11.23 -0.31 -16.53
C SER A 14 9.98 0.56 -16.65
N ALA A 15 9.24 0.41 -17.74
CA ALA A 15 7.87 0.89 -17.80
C ALA A 15 7.16 0.31 -16.58
N ALA A 16 6.51 1.18 -15.78
CA ALA A 16 5.68 0.72 -14.68
C ALA A 16 4.53 -0.09 -15.28
N HIS A 17 4.70 -1.41 -15.36
CA HIS A 17 3.63 -2.30 -15.75
C HIS A 17 2.53 -2.20 -14.70
N ALA A 18 1.30 -1.95 -15.16
CA ALA A 18 0.12 -2.00 -14.30
C ALA A 18 0.11 -3.34 -13.54
N ASP A 19 -0.32 -3.31 -12.28
CA ASP A 19 -0.36 -4.53 -11.47
C ASP A 19 -1.26 -5.57 -12.14
N GLU A 20 -0.71 -6.76 -12.35
CA GLU A 20 -1.33 -7.86 -13.08
C GLU A 20 -2.61 -8.40 -12.43
N ARG A 21 -2.85 -8.09 -11.15
CA ARG A 21 -4.06 -8.49 -10.42
C ARG A 21 -5.19 -7.52 -10.75
N ASP A 22 -5.68 -7.64 -11.97
CA ASP A 22 -6.76 -6.83 -12.52
C ASP A 22 -8.15 -7.29 -12.04
N VAL A 23 -9.19 -6.64 -12.56
CA VAL A 23 -10.58 -6.97 -12.22
C VAL A 23 -11.00 -8.37 -12.70
N TRP A 24 -10.41 -8.90 -13.77
CA TRP A 24 -10.73 -10.23 -14.30
C TRP A 24 -10.15 -11.32 -13.42
N MET A 25 -8.88 -11.17 -13.04
CA MET A 25 -8.24 -12.08 -12.09
C MET A 25 -8.96 -12.07 -10.74
N PHE A 26 -9.38 -10.87 -10.28
CA PHE A 26 -10.18 -10.75 -9.08
C PHE A 26 -11.53 -11.46 -9.20
N ALA A 27 -12.24 -11.30 -10.32
CA ALA A 27 -13.52 -11.97 -10.53
C ALA A 27 -13.40 -13.49 -10.53
N GLN A 28 -12.32 -14.05 -11.10
CA GLN A 28 -12.04 -15.49 -11.03
C GLN A 28 -11.83 -15.95 -9.58
N TRP A 29 -10.95 -15.26 -8.85
CA TRP A 29 -10.66 -15.56 -7.44
C TRP A 29 -11.87 -15.33 -6.51
N ALA A 30 -12.71 -14.33 -6.79
CA ALA A 30 -13.91 -14.08 -5.99
C ALA A 30 -15.03 -15.10 -6.26
N GLY A 31 -14.92 -15.90 -7.34
CA GLY A 31 -15.89 -16.93 -7.69
C GLY A 31 -15.89 -18.12 -6.72
N ASP A 32 -14.76 -18.40 -6.09
CA ASP A 32 -14.58 -19.49 -5.12
C ASP A 32 -14.24 -19.01 -3.69
N HIS A 33 -14.13 -17.69 -3.46
CA HIS A 33 -13.83 -17.11 -2.15
C HIS A 33 -14.97 -16.22 -1.60
N GLN A 34 -15.31 -16.38 -0.32
CA GLN A 34 -16.37 -15.61 0.34
C GLN A 34 -15.95 -14.14 0.55
N THR A 35 -16.37 -13.24 -0.34
CA THR A 35 -16.11 -11.79 -0.21
C THR A 35 -17.30 -10.99 0.31
N ARG A 36 -18.50 -11.57 0.32
CA ARG A 36 -19.76 -10.84 0.60
C ARG A 36 -19.80 -10.15 1.97
N PRO A 37 -19.48 -10.80 3.12
CA PRO A 37 -19.55 -10.14 4.42
C PRO A 37 -18.61 -8.93 4.52
N PHE A 38 -17.44 -9.03 3.91
CA PHE A 38 -16.49 -7.92 3.85
C PHE A 38 -17.04 -6.75 3.03
N ARG A 39 -17.66 -7.02 1.87
CA ARG A 39 -18.30 -5.99 1.05
C ARG A 39 -19.48 -5.32 1.75
N GLU A 40 -20.31 -6.10 2.44
CA GLU A 40 -21.42 -5.58 3.25
C GLU A 40 -20.90 -4.66 4.36
N MET A 41 -19.85 -5.07 5.09
CA MET A 41 -19.20 -4.22 6.10
C MET A 41 -18.72 -2.88 5.53
N LEU A 42 -18.15 -2.87 4.31
CA LEU A 42 -17.73 -1.63 3.65
C LEU A 42 -18.92 -0.74 3.27
N VAL A 43 -20.02 -1.32 2.80
CA VAL A 43 -21.26 -0.60 2.45
C VAL A 43 -21.87 0.03 3.69
N ASP A 44 -22.02 -0.73 4.77
CA ASP A 44 -22.58 -0.26 6.04
C ASP A 44 -21.74 0.88 6.64
N ALA A 45 -20.42 0.79 6.50
CA ALA A 45 -19.50 1.83 6.94
C ALA A 45 -19.45 3.06 6.00
N ARG A 46 -20.14 3.03 4.85
CA ARG A 46 -20.06 4.04 3.78
C ARG A 46 -18.64 4.23 3.22
N LEU A 47 -17.86 3.15 3.19
CA LEU A 47 -16.47 3.13 2.71
C LEU A 47 -16.30 2.27 1.44
N TYR A 48 -17.39 1.66 0.95
CA TYR A 48 -17.38 0.96 -0.31
C TYR A 48 -17.10 1.95 -1.46
N GLY A 49 -16.08 1.65 -2.27
CA GLY A 49 -15.71 2.48 -3.42
C GLY A 49 -14.58 3.50 -3.18
N VAL A 50 -14.19 3.74 -1.92
CA VAL A 50 -13.00 4.57 -1.59
C VAL A 50 -11.75 4.03 -2.26
N VAL A 51 -11.62 2.70 -2.30
CA VAL A 51 -10.64 1.97 -3.09
C VAL A 51 -11.39 0.93 -3.92
N PRO A 52 -11.08 0.74 -5.22
CA PRO A 52 -11.66 -0.34 -6.00
C PRO A 52 -11.45 -1.69 -5.32
N ILE A 53 -12.52 -2.49 -5.18
CA ILE A 53 -12.49 -3.71 -4.34
C ILE A 53 -11.39 -4.70 -4.75
N HIS A 54 -11.11 -4.82 -6.05
CA HIS A 54 -10.05 -5.69 -6.56
C HIS A 54 -8.67 -5.24 -6.09
N GLN A 55 -8.42 -3.93 -5.98
CA GLN A 55 -7.15 -3.40 -5.45
C GLN A 55 -7.09 -3.52 -3.92
N LEU A 56 -8.20 -3.24 -3.24
CA LEU A 56 -8.29 -3.32 -1.78
C LEU A 56 -8.03 -4.73 -1.24
N LEU A 57 -8.32 -5.76 -2.04
CA LEU A 57 -8.12 -7.14 -1.68
C LEU A 57 -6.80 -7.72 -2.22
N ARG A 58 -5.96 -6.95 -2.92
CA ARG A 58 -4.63 -7.41 -3.33
C ARG A 58 -3.80 -7.77 -2.09
N SER A 59 -3.25 -8.98 -2.08
CA SER A 59 -2.27 -9.39 -1.07
C SER A 59 -0.90 -8.74 -1.34
N ALA A 60 0.21 -9.28 -0.83
CA ALA A 60 1.55 -8.78 -1.16
C ALA A 60 1.83 -8.84 -2.68
N SER A 61 2.58 -7.88 -3.22
CA SER A 61 3.01 -7.94 -4.63
C SER A 61 3.85 -9.17 -4.95
N ASP A 62 4.54 -9.72 -3.96
CA ASP A 62 5.39 -10.92 -4.04
C ASP A 62 4.60 -12.25 -4.00
N TRP A 63 3.27 -12.20 -4.11
CA TRP A 63 2.40 -13.38 -3.97
C TRP A 63 2.82 -14.54 -4.88
N ARG A 64 3.26 -14.27 -6.12
CA ARG A 64 3.75 -15.30 -7.05
C ARG A 64 5.03 -15.94 -6.57
N GLN A 65 6.02 -15.12 -6.22
CA GLN A 65 7.32 -15.60 -5.73
C GLN A 65 7.15 -16.38 -4.42
N CYS A 66 6.14 -16.03 -3.64
CA CYS A 66 5.78 -16.68 -2.39
C CYS A 66 4.78 -17.83 -2.52
N SER A 67 4.36 -18.19 -3.74
CA SER A 67 3.35 -19.23 -4.00
C SER A 67 2.09 -19.08 -3.12
N ALA A 68 1.63 -17.83 -2.97
CA ALA A 68 0.50 -17.45 -2.14
C ALA A 68 -0.69 -16.96 -2.98
N SER A 69 -1.83 -16.72 -2.34
CA SER A 69 -2.99 -16.17 -3.03
C SER A 69 -2.73 -14.72 -3.49
N PRO A 70 -3.15 -14.33 -4.72
CA PRO A 70 -3.03 -12.96 -5.23
C PRO A 70 -3.89 -11.94 -4.48
N PHE A 71 -4.99 -12.42 -3.90
CA PHE A 71 -5.92 -11.63 -3.10
C PHE A 71 -6.17 -12.28 -1.74
N ALA A 72 -6.59 -11.47 -0.76
CA ALA A 72 -6.95 -11.96 0.55
C ALA A 72 -8.00 -11.05 1.20
N VAL A 73 -9.04 -11.64 1.80
CA VAL A 73 -9.99 -10.91 2.66
C VAL A 73 -9.36 -10.76 4.05
N PRO A 74 -9.23 -9.52 4.58
CA PRO A 74 -8.80 -9.33 5.96
C PRO A 74 -9.77 -10.05 6.92
N PRO A 75 -9.28 -10.77 7.94
CA PRO A 75 -10.17 -11.46 8.87
C PRO A 75 -10.98 -10.43 9.67
N PRO A 76 -12.15 -10.80 10.22
CA PRO A 76 -13.05 -9.87 10.91
C PRO A 76 -12.40 -9.02 12.00
N ALA A 77 -11.40 -9.57 12.70
CA ALA A 77 -10.63 -8.84 13.71
C ALA A 77 -9.91 -7.59 13.17
N ASN A 78 -9.59 -7.55 11.87
CA ASN A 78 -8.98 -6.39 11.22
C ASN A 78 -10.01 -5.36 10.71
N TRP A 79 -11.31 -5.67 10.67
CA TRP A 79 -12.29 -4.81 9.98
C TRP A 79 -12.44 -3.42 10.58
N ALA A 80 -12.28 -3.27 11.90
CA ALA A 80 -12.24 -1.94 12.51
C ALA A 80 -11.09 -1.09 11.96
N ALA A 81 -9.93 -1.70 11.75
CA ALA A 81 -8.76 -1.02 11.24
C ALA A 81 -8.82 -0.81 9.71
N VAL A 82 -9.47 -1.71 8.96
CA VAL A 82 -9.87 -1.47 7.57
C VAL A 82 -10.70 -0.20 7.46
N ARG A 83 -11.73 -0.05 8.31
CA ARG A 83 -12.58 1.13 8.32
C ARG A 83 -11.78 2.40 8.61
N SER A 84 -10.91 2.37 9.62
CA SER A 84 -10.07 3.52 9.97
C SER A 84 -9.12 3.93 8.85
N THR A 85 -8.40 2.98 8.23
CA THR A 85 -7.49 3.26 7.11
C THR A 85 -8.25 3.78 5.88
N LEU A 86 -9.41 3.22 5.54
CA LEU A 86 -10.23 3.73 4.44
C LEU A 86 -10.85 5.09 4.73
N ALA A 87 -11.25 5.37 5.98
CA ALA A 87 -11.74 6.69 6.37
C ALA A 87 -10.63 7.75 6.25
N LEU A 88 -9.38 7.41 6.59
CA LEU A 88 -8.21 8.26 6.36
C LEU A 88 -8.01 8.52 4.86
N ILE A 89 -8.05 7.49 4.01
CA ILE A 89 -7.91 7.64 2.55
C ILE A 89 -9.03 8.51 1.98
N ASN A 90 -10.28 8.32 2.41
CA ASN A 90 -11.40 9.15 1.99
C ASN A 90 -11.19 10.61 2.40
N ALA A 91 -10.74 10.87 3.63
CA ALA A 91 -10.44 12.24 4.08
C ALA A 91 -9.29 12.89 3.29
N LEU A 92 -8.29 12.12 2.86
CA LEU A 92 -7.22 12.60 1.99
C LEU A 92 -7.73 12.91 0.57
N ASP A 93 -8.64 12.09 0.01
CA ASP A 93 -9.27 12.36 -1.28
C ASP A 93 -10.19 13.59 -1.23
N ASP A 94 -11.02 13.72 -0.19
CA ASP A 94 -11.90 14.88 0.04
C ASP A 94 -11.11 16.21 0.09
N GLN A 95 -9.87 16.18 0.59
CA GLN A 95 -8.95 17.33 0.63
C GLN A 95 -8.12 17.50 -0.65
N GLY A 96 -8.29 16.63 -1.64
CA GLY A 96 -7.55 16.65 -2.89
C GLY A 96 -6.09 16.22 -2.77
N ILE A 97 -5.71 15.58 -1.66
CA ILE A 97 -4.34 15.16 -1.34
C ILE A 97 -4.01 13.83 -2.01
N LEU A 98 -4.97 12.89 -2.04
CA LEU A 98 -4.76 11.55 -2.56
C LEU A 98 -5.86 11.14 -3.55
N ARG A 99 -5.86 11.78 -4.73
CA ARG A 99 -6.93 11.60 -5.74
C ARG A 99 -6.68 10.50 -6.76
N GLN A 100 -5.43 10.30 -7.14
CA GLN A 100 -5.04 9.33 -8.15
C GLN A 100 -3.93 8.46 -7.59
N PHE A 101 -4.26 7.20 -7.38
CA PHE A 101 -3.36 6.21 -6.82
C PHE A 101 -3.85 4.81 -7.21
N GLU A 102 -2.95 3.84 -7.08
CA GLU A 102 -3.27 2.42 -7.20
C GLU A 102 -2.86 1.71 -5.92
N VAL A 103 -3.77 0.97 -5.29
CA VAL A 103 -3.40 0.07 -4.17
C VAL A 103 -2.82 -1.21 -4.76
N VAL A 104 -1.57 -1.51 -4.41
CA VAL A 104 -0.82 -2.68 -4.93
C VAL A 104 -0.55 -3.74 -3.85
N SER A 105 -0.91 -3.46 -2.60
CA SER A 105 -0.79 -4.40 -1.49
C SER A 105 -1.66 -3.90 -0.34
N ALA A 106 -2.46 -4.78 0.25
CA ALA A 106 -3.32 -4.45 1.36
C ALA A 106 -3.12 -5.46 2.52
N TYR A 107 -4.14 -6.21 2.92
CA TYR A 107 -3.96 -7.24 3.93
C TYR A 107 -2.99 -8.33 3.45
N ARG A 108 -2.07 -8.72 4.33
CA ARG A 108 -1.14 -9.84 4.09
C ARG A 108 -1.35 -10.89 5.16
N GLU A 109 -1.58 -12.12 4.76
CA GLU A 109 -1.50 -13.25 5.69
C GLU A 109 -0.09 -13.35 6.29
N PRO A 110 0.06 -13.79 7.55
CA PRO A 110 1.36 -13.81 8.23
C PRO A 110 2.48 -14.54 7.47
N ARG A 111 2.16 -15.70 6.88
CA ARG A 111 3.13 -16.51 6.11
C ARG A 111 3.59 -15.79 4.85
N LEU A 112 2.66 -15.16 4.12
CA LEU A 112 2.98 -14.34 2.96
C LEU A 112 3.79 -13.10 3.35
N ASN A 113 3.42 -12.41 4.43
CA ASN A 113 4.16 -11.25 4.92
C ASN A 113 5.62 -11.62 5.22
N ALA A 114 5.87 -12.74 5.90
CA ALA A 114 7.23 -13.20 6.19
C ALA A 114 8.02 -13.54 4.91
N CYS A 115 7.41 -14.24 3.95
CA CYS A 115 8.05 -14.55 2.67
C CYS A 115 8.41 -13.29 1.87
N ALA A 116 7.51 -12.30 1.85
CA ALA A 116 7.70 -11.01 1.17
C ALA A 116 8.67 -10.06 1.92
N GLY A 117 9.41 -10.55 2.93
CA GLY A 117 10.35 -9.74 3.71
C GLY A 117 9.70 -8.69 4.61
N GLY A 118 8.40 -8.84 4.91
CA GLY A 118 7.66 -7.94 5.78
C GLY A 118 8.13 -8.04 7.24
N ALA A 119 8.12 -6.91 7.95
CA ALA A 119 8.47 -6.86 9.36
C ALA A 119 7.54 -7.75 10.22
N ALA A 120 8.06 -8.28 11.34
CA ALA A 120 7.30 -9.14 12.25
C ALA A 120 6.01 -8.47 12.78
N ASN A 121 6.09 -7.17 13.10
CA ASN A 121 4.96 -6.37 13.57
C ASN A 121 4.31 -5.52 12.45
N SER A 122 4.35 -6.00 11.21
CA SER A 122 3.80 -5.31 10.02
C SER A 122 2.34 -4.90 10.21
N ALA A 123 2.00 -3.67 9.83
CA ALA A 123 0.63 -3.20 9.86
C ALA A 123 -0.28 -3.99 8.91
N HIS A 124 0.25 -4.47 7.78
CA HIS A 124 -0.49 -5.29 6.82
C HIS A 124 -1.08 -6.57 7.41
N THR A 125 -0.46 -7.13 8.45
CA THR A 125 -0.94 -8.36 9.12
C THR A 125 -1.86 -8.04 10.30
N ARG A 126 -1.46 -7.09 11.16
CA ARG A 126 -2.09 -6.88 12.48
C ARG A 126 -3.19 -5.82 12.52
N ALA A 127 -3.10 -4.80 11.67
CA ALA A 127 -3.92 -3.59 11.79
C ALA A 127 -4.39 -3.03 10.45
N PHE A 128 -4.22 -3.77 9.36
CA PHE A 128 -4.50 -3.35 8.00
C PHE A 128 -3.68 -2.13 7.55
N ALA A 129 -3.09 -2.24 6.37
CA ALA A 129 -2.38 -1.15 5.72
C ALA A 129 -2.57 -1.28 4.23
N VAL A 130 -2.34 -0.19 3.50
CA VAL A 130 -2.24 -0.21 2.05
C VAL A 130 -0.88 0.31 1.61
N ASP A 131 -0.32 -0.34 0.60
CA ASP A 131 0.77 0.24 -0.19
C ASP A 131 0.18 0.77 -1.48
N ILE A 132 0.50 2.02 -1.77
CA ILE A 132 0.00 2.72 -2.94
C ILE A 132 1.14 3.11 -3.87
N LEU A 133 0.84 3.08 -5.16
CA LEU A 133 1.60 3.76 -6.19
C LEU A 133 0.90 5.06 -6.54
N LEU A 134 1.67 6.15 -6.58
CA LEU A 134 1.22 7.40 -7.16
C LEU A 134 1.62 7.44 -8.64
N PRO A 135 0.89 8.20 -9.48
CA PRO A 135 1.36 8.55 -10.82
C PRO A 135 2.78 9.13 -10.77
N ALA A 136 3.60 8.85 -11.78
CA ALA A 136 5.01 9.26 -11.79
C ALA A 136 5.23 10.78 -11.66
N TRP A 137 4.23 11.59 -12.02
CA TRP A 137 4.25 13.05 -11.94
C TRP A 137 3.71 13.60 -10.61
N ALA A 138 3.12 12.76 -9.74
CA ALA A 138 2.48 13.22 -8.51
C ALA A 138 3.52 13.55 -7.42
N ASP A 139 3.34 14.69 -6.75
CA ASP A 139 4.14 15.09 -5.61
C ASP A 139 3.62 14.39 -4.33
N PRO A 140 4.46 13.62 -3.60
CA PRO A 140 4.05 13.01 -2.34
C PRO A 140 4.10 13.97 -1.13
N ASN A 141 4.68 15.17 -1.25
CA ASN A 141 4.80 16.12 -0.13
C ASN A 141 3.47 16.58 0.51
N PRO A 142 2.34 16.69 -0.20
CA PRO A 142 1.03 16.92 0.42
C PRO A 142 0.69 15.89 1.51
N LEU A 143 1.02 14.60 1.31
CA LEU A 143 0.83 13.56 2.34
C LEU A 143 1.68 13.84 3.58
N CYS A 144 2.92 14.29 3.39
CA CYS A 144 3.79 14.64 4.52
C CYS A 144 3.28 15.83 5.31
N ARG A 145 2.77 16.88 4.63
CA ARG A 145 2.16 18.04 5.32
C ARG A 145 0.94 17.62 6.12
N PHE A 146 0.07 16.79 5.53
CA PHE A 146 -1.07 16.23 6.25
C PHE A 146 -0.64 15.41 7.46
N TRP A 147 0.35 14.52 7.29
CA TRP A 147 0.87 13.71 8.40
C TRP A 147 1.45 14.57 9.53
N GLN A 148 2.20 15.63 9.21
CA GLN A 148 2.75 16.55 10.21
C GLN A 148 1.65 17.29 11.00
N GLN A 149 0.54 17.66 10.33
CA GLN A 149 -0.53 18.46 10.93
C GLN A 149 -1.58 17.61 11.65
N HIS A 150 -1.92 16.44 11.09
CA HIS A 150 -3.08 15.64 11.49
C HIS A 150 -2.72 14.18 11.81
N GLY A 151 -1.48 13.76 11.56
CA GLY A 151 -1.09 12.36 11.69
C GLY A 151 -1.24 11.82 13.11
N GLN A 152 -1.03 12.65 14.14
CA GLN A 152 -1.26 12.23 15.53
C GLN A 152 -2.74 11.91 15.80
N THR A 153 -3.65 12.76 15.32
CA THR A 153 -5.11 12.55 15.45
C THR A 153 -5.57 11.29 14.72
N TRP A 154 -5.00 11.02 13.54
CA TRP A 154 -5.33 9.84 12.74
C TRP A 154 -4.60 8.57 13.15
N ASN A 155 -3.67 8.65 14.11
CA ASN A 155 -2.73 7.58 14.41
C ASN A 155 -2.01 7.07 13.15
N MET A 156 -1.67 8.00 12.25
CA MET A 156 -1.26 7.74 10.88
C MET A 156 0.17 7.22 10.80
N GLY A 157 0.31 6.00 10.28
CA GLY A 157 1.57 5.47 9.78
C GLY A 157 1.75 5.88 8.32
N LEU A 158 2.85 6.57 8.02
CA LEU A 158 3.21 6.97 6.66
C LEU A 158 4.63 6.52 6.33
N GLY A 159 4.84 5.78 5.25
CA GLY A 159 6.16 5.28 4.89
C GLY A 159 6.42 5.34 3.40
N ARG A 160 7.70 5.28 3.00
CA ARG A 160 8.06 5.14 1.59
C ARG A 160 9.15 4.10 1.42
N TYR A 161 8.82 3.04 0.69
CA TYR A 161 9.76 1.98 0.35
C TYR A 161 10.78 2.45 -0.70
N PRO A 162 11.95 1.79 -0.81
CA PRO A 162 12.92 2.06 -1.89
C PRO A 162 12.31 1.94 -3.30
N SER A 163 11.28 1.11 -3.46
CA SER A 163 10.53 0.95 -4.71
C SER A 163 9.70 2.18 -5.10
N GLY A 164 9.59 3.18 -4.20
CA GLY A 164 8.76 4.36 -4.38
C GLY A 164 7.32 4.21 -3.90
N ARG A 165 6.87 2.98 -3.59
CA ARG A 165 5.56 2.71 -2.97
C ARG A 165 5.43 3.46 -1.65
N ILE A 166 4.25 4.03 -1.42
CA ILE A 166 3.91 4.71 -0.18
C ILE A 166 3.05 3.80 0.67
N HIS A 167 3.43 3.63 1.93
CA HIS A 167 2.71 2.86 2.93
C HIS A 167 1.77 3.78 3.71
N VAL A 168 0.50 3.38 3.89
CA VAL A 168 -0.50 4.11 4.69
C VAL A 168 -1.24 3.16 5.64
N ASP A 169 -1.31 3.51 6.92
CA ASP A 169 -2.14 2.84 7.94
C ASP A 169 -2.57 3.78 9.07
N THR A 170 -3.45 3.30 9.96
CA THR A 170 -3.88 4.02 11.18
C THR A 170 -3.48 3.28 12.48
N ALA A 171 -2.33 2.60 12.47
CA ALA A 171 -1.87 1.70 13.53
C ALA A 171 -0.81 2.32 14.46
N GLY A 172 -0.45 3.59 14.27
CA GLY A 172 0.56 4.30 15.06
C GLY A 172 1.01 5.59 14.37
N TYR A 173 1.02 6.74 15.06
CA TYR A 173 1.61 7.98 14.52
C TYR A 173 3.13 7.84 14.34
N ARG A 174 3.55 7.50 13.12
CA ARG A 174 4.95 7.23 12.79
C ARG A 174 5.23 7.48 11.32
N THR A 175 6.48 7.79 11.02
CA THR A 175 6.96 7.89 9.65
C THR A 175 8.31 7.21 9.48
N TRP A 176 8.59 6.69 8.29
CA TRP A 176 9.83 5.97 7.96
C TRP A 176 10.13 6.04 6.46
N GLY A 177 11.36 5.70 6.05
CA GLY A 177 11.79 5.73 4.65
C GLY A 177 12.52 4.47 4.17
N GLY A 178 13.39 4.62 3.17
CA GLY A 178 13.91 3.49 2.40
C GLY A 178 14.60 2.38 3.22
N ASP A 179 15.20 2.72 4.36
CA ASP A 179 15.87 1.75 5.26
C ASP A 179 14.97 1.24 6.40
N GLY A 180 13.67 1.61 6.40
CA GLY A 180 12.71 1.27 7.45
C GLY A 180 12.83 2.08 8.74
N SER A 181 13.79 2.99 8.84
CA SER A 181 13.98 3.86 10.01
C SER A 181 13.21 5.17 9.88
N ALA A 182 12.95 5.82 11.03
CA ALA A 182 12.38 7.16 11.05
C ALA A 182 13.33 8.22 10.45
N GLY A 183 14.65 8.01 10.56
CA GLY A 183 15.65 8.97 10.07
C GLY A 183 15.73 9.08 8.55
N SER A 184 15.31 8.04 7.82
CA SER A 184 15.23 8.06 6.36
C SER A 184 13.88 8.54 5.81
N SER A 185 12.96 8.94 6.69
CA SER A 185 11.61 9.37 6.32
C SER A 185 11.62 10.52 5.32
N PHE A 186 10.87 10.35 4.23
CA PHE A 186 10.66 11.41 3.22
C PHE A 186 9.81 12.58 3.74
N CYS A 187 9.17 12.46 4.90
CA CYS A 187 8.40 13.52 5.54
C CYS A 187 9.19 14.34 6.57
N ILE A 188 10.46 14.00 6.79
CA ILE A 188 11.37 14.75 7.66
C ILE A 188 12.47 15.31 6.77
N LYS A 189 12.85 16.57 6.96
CA LYS A 189 14.00 17.12 6.23
C LYS A 189 15.27 16.33 6.62
N PRO A 190 16.14 15.97 5.67
CA PRO A 190 17.47 15.49 6.01
C PRO A 190 18.14 16.51 6.94
N LYS A 191 18.78 16.02 8.00
CA LYS A 191 19.60 16.86 8.87
C LYS A 191 20.82 17.38 8.13
#